data_AF-A0AAD9DAA6-F1
#
_entry.id   AF-A0AAD9DAA6-F1
#
_cell.length_a   1.000
_cell.length_b   1.000
_cell.length_c   1.000
_cell.angle_alpha   90.00
_cell.angle_beta   90.00
_cell.angle_gamma   90.00
#
_symmetry.space_group_name_H-M   'P 1'
#
loop_
_entity.id
_entity.type
_entity.pdbx_description
1 polymer ?
#
loop_
_entity_poly.entity_id
_entity_poly.type
_entity_poly.pdbx_seq_one_letter_code
_entity_poly.pdbx_strand_id
1 'polypeptide(L)'
;MASHLSPGNSINEGQKMYGGVTRLNQQARDWIVTAHHGENNNWGEYNTVEEVISAAQNRAKVASKTMPDCLGGGIGASSPVWMRDYSKPNDAEPSEPLAKQKIRAALAEAGSDVQRMVMGHTPQYKINSALDSMAWRIDVGASQGVMGGTPEVLEIIHMGGDNDEDIVSVLTVDGKRVDGSDRAVFDSSIMF
;
A
#
# COMPACT_ATOMS: atom_id res chain seq x y z
N MET A 1 3.27 21.96 -19.05
CA MET A 1 3.49 22.04 -17.59
C MET A 1 2.16 22.33 -16.92
N ALA A 2 1.40 21.30 -16.56
CA ALA A 2 0.14 21.45 -15.84
C ALA A 2 0.43 21.55 -14.35
N SER A 3 -0.22 22.49 -13.66
CA SER A 3 0.00 22.79 -12.25
C SER A 3 -0.61 21.69 -11.36
N HIS A 4 0.22 20.78 -10.85
CA HIS A 4 -0.17 19.73 -9.88
C HIS A 4 -0.48 20.28 -8.46
N LEU A 5 -0.94 21.53 -8.35
CA LEU A 5 -1.18 22.26 -7.09
C LEU A 5 -2.62 22.78 -6.97
N SER A 6 -3.62 22.03 -7.44
CA SER A 6 -5.02 22.42 -7.25
C SER A 6 -5.46 22.31 -5.78
N PRO A 7 -6.00 23.38 -5.16
CA PRO A 7 -6.41 23.41 -3.77
C PRO A 7 -7.92 23.13 -3.65
N GLY A 8 -8.32 21.87 -3.49
CA GLY A 8 -9.70 21.57 -3.16
C GLY A 8 -9.99 20.09 -3.03
N ASN A 9 -10.70 19.70 -1.97
CA ASN A 9 -11.48 18.47 -2.01
C ASN A 9 -12.81 18.84 -2.66
N SER A 10 -13.08 18.33 -3.87
CA SER A 10 -14.43 18.33 -4.43
C SER A 10 -15.02 16.94 -4.29
N ILE A 11 -16.25 16.86 -3.79
CA ILE A 11 -17.07 15.66 -3.87
C ILE A 11 -17.76 15.73 -5.23
N ASN A 12 -17.18 15.11 -6.26
CA ASN A 12 -17.97 14.73 -7.43
C ASN A 12 -18.52 13.32 -7.17
N GLU A 13 -19.77 13.10 -7.59
CA GLU A 13 -20.55 11.87 -7.35
C GLU A 13 -19.68 10.59 -7.42
N GLY A 14 -19.39 10.00 -6.26
CA GLY A 14 -18.72 8.70 -6.14
C GLY A 14 -17.19 8.69 -6.06
N GLN A 15 -16.47 9.79 -6.34
CA GLN A 15 -15.01 9.82 -6.25
C GLN A 15 -14.50 10.79 -5.17
N LYS A 16 -13.82 10.23 -4.17
CA LYS A 16 -13.13 11.01 -3.14
C LYS A 16 -11.79 11.49 -3.70
N MET A 17 -11.75 12.76 -4.10
CA MET A 17 -10.51 13.39 -4.56
C MET A 17 -9.64 13.74 -3.35
N TYR A 18 -8.54 13.01 -3.20
CA TYR A 18 -7.46 13.38 -2.30
C TYR A 18 -6.69 14.53 -2.96
N GLY A 19 -6.38 15.61 -2.23
CA GLY A 19 -5.46 16.63 -2.76
C GLY A 19 -4.11 16.03 -3.17
N GLY A 20 -3.25 16.79 -3.85
CA GLY A 20 -1.93 16.31 -4.28
C GLY A 20 -1.07 15.79 -3.10
N VAL A 21 -0.03 14.99 -3.42
CA VAL A 21 0.82 14.29 -2.44
C VAL A 21 1.37 15.20 -1.33
N THR A 22 1.72 16.45 -1.67
CA THR A 22 2.19 17.45 -0.70
C THR A 22 1.17 17.71 0.40
N ARG A 23 -0.12 17.86 0.03
CA ARG A 23 -1.19 18.10 1.00
C ARG A 23 -1.49 16.86 1.82
N LEU A 24 -1.49 15.68 1.19
CA LEU A 24 -1.70 14.42 1.93
C LEU A 24 -0.60 14.22 2.97
N ASN A 25 0.65 14.47 2.59
CA ASN A 25 1.80 14.43 3.50
C ASN A 25 1.68 15.47 4.61
N GLN A 26 1.21 16.69 4.31
CA GLN A 26 1.00 17.72 5.32
C GLN A 26 -0.10 17.32 6.31
N GLN A 27 -1.27 16.89 5.82
CA GLN A 27 -2.37 16.45 6.68
C GLN A 27 -2.01 15.23 7.53
N ALA A 28 -1.31 14.26 6.94
CA ALA A 28 -0.80 13.10 7.66
C ALA A 28 0.20 13.50 8.73
N ARG A 29 1.14 14.41 8.41
CA ARG A 29 2.13 14.92 9.36
C ARG A 29 1.47 15.64 10.53
N ASP A 30 0.60 16.60 10.25
CA ASP A 30 -0.09 17.40 11.27
C ASP A 30 -0.90 16.51 12.22
N TRP A 31 -1.50 15.46 11.67
CA TRP A 31 -2.19 14.45 12.45
C TRP A 31 -1.23 13.58 13.28
N ILE A 32 -0.15 13.05 12.71
CA ILE A 32 0.82 12.19 13.42
C ILE A 32 1.49 12.90 14.60
N VAL A 33 1.85 14.18 14.44
CA VAL A 33 2.53 14.94 15.50
C VAL A 33 1.60 15.39 16.62
N THR A 34 0.29 15.29 16.41
CA THR A 34 -0.72 15.61 17.42
C THR A 34 -1.09 14.33 18.19
N ALA A 35 -1.06 14.39 19.51
CA ALA A 35 -1.44 13.23 20.33
C ALA A 35 -2.95 12.95 20.19
N HIS A 36 -3.29 11.76 19.69
CA HIS A 36 -4.68 11.34 19.45
C HIS A 36 -5.10 10.13 20.30
N HIS A 37 -4.48 9.96 21.47
CA HIS A 37 -4.60 8.74 22.28
C HIS A 37 -5.73 8.76 23.33
N GLY A 38 -6.49 9.86 23.43
CA GLY A 38 -7.41 10.08 24.54
C GLY A 38 -6.64 10.20 25.87
N GLU A 39 -7.24 9.78 26.98
CA GLU A 39 -6.60 9.78 28.31
C GLU A 39 -5.48 8.72 28.48
N ASN A 40 -5.29 7.84 27.48
CA ASN A 40 -4.31 6.75 27.55
C ASN A 40 -2.99 7.18 26.88
N ASN A 41 -1.88 7.14 27.61
CA ASN A 41 -0.57 7.59 27.12
C ASN A 41 0.27 6.49 26.42
N ASN A 42 -0.28 5.29 26.19
CA ASN A 42 0.42 4.11 25.65
C ASN A 42 1.47 3.46 26.58
N TRP A 43 1.48 3.84 27.86
CA TRP A 43 2.44 3.33 28.86
C TRP A 43 1.77 2.49 29.96
N GLY A 44 0.58 1.94 29.70
CA GLY A 44 -0.13 1.10 30.66
C GLY A 44 0.53 -0.28 30.80
N GLU A 45 0.63 -0.78 32.03
CA GLU A 45 0.87 -2.19 32.28
C GLU A 45 -0.42 -2.97 31.96
N TYR A 46 -0.31 -3.99 31.12
CA TYR A 46 -1.43 -4.85 30.74
C TYR A 46 -1.24 -6.22 31.37
N ASN A 47 -2.27 -6.73 32.04
CA ASN A 47 -2.24 -8.04 32.70
C ASN A 47 -2.84 -9.14 31.82
N THR A 48 -3.59 -8.79 30.78
CA THR A 48 -4.25 -9.74 29.87
C THR A 48 -4.18 -9.28 28.40
N VAL A 49 -4.35 -10.23 27.48
CA VAL A 49 -4.42 -9.94 26.04
C VAL A 49 -5.67 -9.13 25.70
N GLU A 50 -6.79 -9.39 26.39
CA GLU A 50 -8.06 -8.69 26.24
C GLU A 50 -7.93 -7.21 26.58
N GLU A 51 -7.15 -6.87 27.60
CA GLU A 51 -6.84 -5.47 27.96
C GLU A 51 -6.03 -4.78 26.87
N VAL A 52 -5.03 -5.47 26.30
CA VAL A 52 -4.24 -4.95 25.16
C VAL A 52 -5.15 -4.67 23.96
N ILE A 53 -6.02 -5.63 23.61
CA ILE A 53 -6.97 -5.51 22.48
C ILE A 53 -7.94 -4.36 22.72
N SER A 54 -8.55 -4.30 23.90
CA SER A 54 -9.54 -3.27 24.24
C SER A 54 -8.92 -1.87 24.21
N ALA A 55 -7.70 -1.73 24.75
CA ALA A 55 -6.97 -0.47 24.69
C ALA A 55 -6.63 -0.06 23.25
N ALA A 56 -6.18 -0.99 22.41
CA ALA A 56 -5.91 -0.74 21.00
C ALA A 56 -7.16 -0.31 20.23
N GLN A 57 -8.29 -0.99 20.44
CA GLN A 57 -9.57 -0.64 19.82
C GLN A 57 -10.05 0.75 20.24
N ASN A 58 -9.95 1.10 21.52
CA ASN A 58 -10.34 2.42 22.00
C ASN A 58 -9.47 3.52 21.37
N ARG A 59 -8.15 3.31 21.26
CA ARG A 59 -7.26 4.25 20.57
C ARG A 59 -7.64 4.41 19.11
N ALA A 60 -7.89 3.32 18.39
CA ALA A 60 -8.33 3.37 16.99
C ALA A 60 -9.63 4.16 16.85
N LYS A 61 -10.59 3.98 17.77
CA LYS A 61 -11.87 4.71 17.82
C LYS A 61 -11.69 6.20 18.08
N VAL A 62 -10.75 6.60 18.92
CA VAL A 62 -10.48 8.02 19.20
C VAL A 62 -9.74 8.66 18.02
N ALA A 63 -8.69 8.00 17.55
CA ALA A 63 -7.86 8.42 16.41
C ALA A 63 -8.70 8.64 15.15
N SER A 64 -9.60 7.70 14.82
CA SER A 64 -10.40 7.74 13.59
C SER A 64 -11.31 8.95 13.46
N LYS A 65 -11.67 9.63 14.56
CA LYS A 65 -12.51 10.84 14.52
C LYS A 65 -11.84 12.04 13.87
N THR A 66 -10.51 12.08 13.90
CA THR A 66 -9.71 13.21 13.40
C THR A 66 -8.75 12.81 12.30
N MET A 67 -8.68 11.50 12.00
CA MET A 67 -7.78 10.93 11.02
C MET A 67 -8.11 11.49 9.64
N PRO A 68 -7.12 12.03 8.91
CA PRO A 68 -7.34 12.50 7.56
C PRO A 68 -7.72 11.33 6.66
N ASP A 69 -8.52 11.62 5.64
CA ASP A 69 -9.05 10.59 4.73
C ASP A 69 -7.95 9.74 4.06
N CYS A 70 -6.76 10.32 3.86
CA CYS A 70 -5.61 9.64 3.28
C CYS A 70 -4.98 8.56 4.19
N LEU A 71 -5.25 8.63 5.50
CA LEU A 71 -4.77 7.67 6.50
C LEU A 71 -5.91 6.77 7.01
N GLY A 72 -7.15 7.25 6.97
CA GLY A 72 -8.31 6.61 7.58
C GLY A 72 -9.22 5.87 6.60
N GLY A 73 -10.21 5.17 7.15
CA GLY A 73 -11.32 4.62 6.38
C GLY A 73 -11.70 3.16 6.71
N GLY A 74 -10.94 2.47 7.55
CA GLY A 74 -11.27 1.09 7.92
C GLY A 74 -11.16 0.12 6.74
N ILE A 75 -11.63 -1.11 6.95
CA ILE A 75 -11.56 -2.18 5.95
C ILE A 75 -12.40 -1.78 4.73
N GLY A 76 -11.78 -1.72 3.55
CA GLY A 76 -12.46 -1.43 2.28
C GLY A 76 -12.57 0.05 1.91
N ALA A 77 -11.93 0.96 2.65
CA ALA A 77 -11.89 2.35 2.25
C ALA A 77 -10.99 2.61 1.04
N SER A 78 -11.38 3.61 0.25
CA SER A 78 -10.64 4.16 -0.89
C SER A 78 -9.40 4.96 -0.49
N SER A 79 -8.87 4.75 0.71
CA SER A 79 -7.71 5.47 1.24
C SER A 79 -6.42 4.84 0.75
N PRO A 80 -5.39 5.61 0.35
CA PRO A 80 -4.11 5.05 -0.11
C PRO A 80 -3.47 4.07 0.89
N VAL A 81 -3.74 4.22 2.19
CA VAL A 81 -3.20 3.36 3.25
C VAL A 81 -3.99 2.05 3.42
N TRP A 82 -5.30 2.04 3.15
CA TRP A 82 -6.20 0.91 3.43
C TRP A 82 -6.73 0.21 2.17
N MET A 83 -6.56 0.83 1.00
CA MET A 83 -7.02 0.29 -0.28
C MET A 83 -6.35 -1.05 -0.57
N ARG A 84 -7.14 -1.98 -1.12
CA ARG A 84 -6.67 -3.32 -1.51
C ARG A 84 -6.94 -3.65 -2.97
N ASP A 85 -7.40 -2.68 -3.77
CA ASP A 85 -7.79 -2.85 -5.18
C ASP A 85 -6.71 -3.55 -6.04
N TYR A 86 -5.43 -3.38 -5.73
CA TYR A 86 -4.31 -3.96 -6.49
C TYR A 86 -3.71 -5.21 -5.84
N SER A 87 -4.41 -5.80 -4.86
CA SER A 87 -3.89 -6.97 -4.13
C SER A 87 -5.01 -7.92 -3.72
N LYS A 88 -4.64 -9.18 -3.56
CA LYS A 88 -5.47 -10.20 -2.90
C LYS A 88 -4.55 -11.09 -2.06
N PRO A 89 -4.98 -11.57 -0.89
CA PRO A 89 -4.19 -12.50 -0.10
C PRO A 89 -3.86 -13.78 -0.87
N ASN A 90 -2.89 -14.54 -0.35
CA ASN A 90 -2.49 -15.85 -0.86
C ASN A 90 -1.95 -15.83 -2.30
N ASP A 91 -1.24 -14.76 -2.69
CA ASP A 91 -0.68 -14.55 -4.03
C ASP A 91 -1.72 -14.52 -5.16
N ALA A 92 -3.01 -14.47 -4.84
CA ALA A 92 -4.06 -14.50 -5.84
C ALA A 92 -4.12 -13.19 -6.65
N GLU A 93 -4.70 -13.26 -7.84
CA GLU A 93 -4.93 -12.09 -8.68
C GLU A 93 -5.86 -11.08 -7.98
N PRO A 94 -5.62 -9.75 -8.13
CA PRO A 94 -6.52 -8.73 -7.59
C PRO A 94 -7.97 -8.95 -8.05
N SER A 95 -8.92 -8.80 -7.12
CA SER A 95 -10.34 -9.07 -7.40
C SER A 95 -11.10 -7.87 -7.97
N GLU A 96 -10.52 -6.67 -7.94
CA GLU A 96 -11.15 -5.46 -8.46
C GLU A 96 -11.13 -5.47 -9.99
N PRO A 97 -12.29 -5.50 -10.69
CA PRO A 97 -12.33 -5.69 -12.14
C PRO A 97 -11.62 -4.58 -12.93
N LEU A 98 -11.57 -3.36 -12.39
CA LEU A 98 -10.92 -2.22 -13.03
C LEU A 98 -9.50 -1.98 -12.51
N ALA A 99 -8.92 -2.89 -11.73
CA ALA A 99 -7.61 -2.71 -11.10
C ALA A 99 -6.53 -2.32 -12.11
N LYS A 100 -6.45 -3.04 -13.24
CA LYS A 100 -5.48 -2.80 -14.31
C LYS A 100 -5.61 -1.42 -14.95
N GLN A 101 -6.84 -0.97 -15.19
CA GLN A 101 -7.10 0.35 -15.76
C GLN A 101 -6.78 1.46 -14.75
N LYS A 102 -7.21 1.28 -13.49
CA LYS A 102 -7.00 2.22 -12.39
C LYS A 102 -5.51 2.44 -12.10
N ILE A 103 -4.72 1.36 -12.00
CA ILE A 103 -3.29 1.49 -11.73
C ILE A 103 -2.56 2.16 -12.90
N ARG A 104 -2.90 1.80 -14.16
CA ARG A 104 -2.33 2.44 -15.34
C ARG A 104 -2.59 3.95 -15.37
N ALA A 105 -3.83 4.35 -15.08
CA ALA A 105 -4.20 5.77 -15.00
C ALA A 105 -3.44 6.49 -13.87
N ALA A 106 -3.31 5.84 -12.71
CA ALA A 106 -2.58 6.40 -11.56
C ALA A 106 -1.08 6.59 -11.86
N LEU A 107 -0.44 5.62 -12.50
CA LEU A 107 0.98 5.73 -12.89
C LEU A 107 1.20 6.84 -13.92
N ALA A 108 0.32 6.93 -14.93
CA ALA A 108 0.39 7.99 -15.94
C ALA A 108 0.22 9.40 -15.35
N GLU A 109 -0.67 9.55 -14.36
CA GLU A 109 -0.84 10.82 -13.63
C GLU A 109 0.35 11.15 -12.72
N ALA A 110 1.00 10.12 -12.15
CA ALA A 110 2.16 10.31 -11.28
C ALA A 110 3.40 10.81 -12.04
N GLY A 111 3.58 10.39 -13.29
CA GLY A 111 4.67 10.85 -14.15
C GLY A 111 4.86 9.95 -15.37
N SER A 112 5.41 10.51 -16.44
CA SER A 112 5.65 9.77 -17.69
C SER A 112 6.72 8.68 -17.58
N ASP A 113 7.59 8.77 -16.57
CA ASP A 113 8.67 7.83 -16.26
C ASP A 113 8.29 6.84 -15.14
N VAL A 114 7.09 6.96 -14.56
CA VAL A 114 6.65 6.10 -13.46
C VAL A 114 6.11 4.78 -14.02
N GLN A 115 6.84 3.68 -13.75
CA GLN A 115 6.54 2.37 -14.34
C GLN A 115 5.71 1.45 -13.44
N ARG A 116 5.75 1.66 -12.12
CA ARG A 116 5.24 0.69 -11.16
C ARG A 116 4.93 1.32 -9.81
N MET A 117 3.94 0.75 -9.14
CA MET A 117 3.59 1.04 -7.76
C MET A 117 4.10 -0.10 -6.88
N VAL A 118 4.75 0.23 -5.77
CA VAL A 118 5.21 -0.72 -4.76
C VAL A 118 4.35 -0.56 -3.52
N MET A 119 3.74 -1.63 -3.04
CA MET A 119 2.75 -1.57 -1.94
C MET A 119 2.81 -2.78 -1.01
N GLY A 120 2.34 -2.59 0.21
CA GLY A 120 2.17 -3.63 1.22
C GLY A 120 0.70 -3.80 1.62
N HIS A 121 0.44 -3.91 2.94
CA HIS A 121 -0.88 -3.94 3.59
C HIS A 121 -1.71 -5.22 3.36
N THR A 122 -1.59 -5.85 2.19
CA THR A 122 -2.19 -7.14 1.87
C THR A 122 -1.12 -8.22 1.84
N PRO A 123 -0.97 -8.99 2.92
CA PRO A 123 0.05 -10.03 3.02
C PRO A 123 -0.01 -11.01 1.85
N GLN A 124 1.17 -11.32 1.31
CA GLN A 124 1.46 -12.30 0.28
C GLN A 124 2.31 -13.42 0.91
N TYR A 125 2.35 -14.61 0.28
CA TYR A 125 3.28 -15.65 0.74
C TYR A 125 4.73 -15.33 0.37
N LYS A 126 4.91 -14.56 -0.71
CA LYS A 126 6.19 -14.11 -1.23
C LYS A 126 6.01 -12.78 -1.95
N ILE A 127 7.07 -11.99 -2.08
CA ILE A 127 7.05 -10.80 -2.95
C ILE A 127 6.73 -11.26 -4.36
N ASN A 128 5.75 -10.60 -4.96
CA ASN A 128 5.27 -10.93 -6.29
C ASN A 128 4.77 -9.64 -6.99
N SER A 129 4.51 -9.77 -8.29
CA SER A 129 3.92 -8.69 -9.09
C SER A 129 2.57 -9.12 -9.68
N ALA A 130 1.73 -8.14 -10.01
CA ALA A 130 0.45 -8.33 -10.67
C ALA A 130 0.20 -7.20 -11.67
N LEU A 131 -0.84 -7.35 -12.51
CA LEU A 131 -1.28 -6.32 -13.45
C LEU A 131 -0.14 -5.89 -14.38
N ASP A 132 0.44 -6.84 -15.11
CA ASP A 132 1.60 -6.65 -15.99
C ASP A 132 2.82 -6.01 -15.29
N SER A 133 3.11 -6.43 -14.07
CA SER A 133 4.20 -5.89 -13.23
C SER A 133 4.07 -4.40 -12.84
N MET A 134 2.91 -3.78 -13.06
CA MET A 134 2.60 -2.43 -12.56
C MET A 134 2.38 -2.40 -11.05
N ALA A 135 1.93 -3.51 -10.44
CA ALA A 135 1.70 -3.63 -9.00
C ALA A 135 2.69 -4.60 -8.35
N TRP A 136 3.64 -4.09 -7.57
CA TRP A 136 4.57 -4.88 -6.76
C TRP A 136 4.08 -4.99 -5.32
N ARG A 137 3.77 -6.21 -4.89
CA ARG A 137 3.19 -6.53 -3.57
C ARG A 137 4.28 -7.09 -2.68
N ILE A 138 4.76 -6.27 -1.74
CA ILE A 138 5.99 -6.54 -0.98
C ILE A 138 5.77 -6.96 0.48
N ASP A 139 4.53 -6.90 0.97
CA ASP A 139 4.20 -7.31 2.33
C ASP A 139 4.07 -8.84 2.38
N VAL A 140 5.07 -9.51 2.97
CA VAL A 140 5.09 -10.96 3.17
C VAL A 140 4.51 -11.38 4.53
N GLY A 141 3.92 -10.44 5.30
CA GLY A 141 3.40 -10.73 6.63
C GLY A 141 4.47 -11.20 7.61
N ALA A 142 5.66 -10.58 7.58
CA ALA A 142 6.85 -11.01 8.32
C ALA A 142 6.67 -11.08 9.85
N SER A 143 5.74 -10.29 10.40
CA SER A 143 5.40 -10.35 11.82
C SER A 143 4.74 -11.69 12.18
N GLN A 144 5.14 -12.27 13.31
CA GLN A 144 4.53 -13.49 13.88
C GLN A 144 3.04 -13.32 14.17
N GLY A 145 2.58 -12.08 14.43
CA GLY A 145 1.16 -11.79 14.64
C GLY A 145 0.33 -11.72 13.34
N VAL A 146 0.94 -11.86 12.18
CA VAL A 146 0.27 -11.81 10.87
C VAL A 146 0.37 -13.17 10.18
N MET A 147 1.56 -13.53 9.70
CA MET A 147 1.81 -14.81 9.01
C MET A 147 3.16 -15.42 9.39
N GLY A 148 4.07 -14.66 10.03
CA GLY A 148 5.45 -15.10 10.25
C GLY A 148 6.18 -15.42 8.96
N GLY A 149 5.83 -14.74 7.86
CA GLY A 149 6.38 -15.01 6.53
C GLY A 149 7.88 -14.74 6.45
N THR A 150 8.57 -15.49 5.60
CA THR A 150 10.01 -15.34 5.37
C THR A 150 10.29 -13.99 4.71
N PRO A 151 11.13 -13.11 5.31
CA PRO A 151 11.48 -11.84 4.69
C PRO A 151 12.15 -12.01 3.32
N GLU A 152 11.77 -11.14 2.39
CA GLU A 152 12.37 -10.98 1.07
C GLU A 152 12.58 -9.48 0.79
N VAL A 153 13.43 -9.14 -0.18
CA VAL A 153 13.68 -7.75 -0.58
C VAL A 153 13.40 -7.59 -2.07
N LEU A 154 12.58 -6.60 -2.41
CA LEU A 154 12.46 -6.12 -3.79
C LEU A 154 13.64 -5.20 -4.09
N GLU A 155 14.45 -5.60 -5.06
CA GLU A 155 15.54 -4.80 -5.61
C GLU A 155 15.14 -4.25 -6.97
N ILE A 156 15.34 -2.95 -7.16
CA ILE A 156 15.14 -2.26 -8.44
C ILE A 156 16.41 -1.48 -8.72
N ILE A 157 17.14 -1.86 -9.76
CA ILE A 157 18.27 -1.10 -10.29
C ILE A 157 17.76 -0.29 -11.47
N HIS A 158 17.57 1.01 -11.22
CA HIS A 158 17.08 1.93 -12.24
C HIS A 158 18.09 2.09 -13.38
N MET A 159 17.63 1.96 -14.63
CA MET A 159 18.49 2.01 -15.83
C MET A 159 19.69 1.05 -15.73
N GLY A 160 19.47 -0.13 -15.15
CA GLY A 160 20.52 -1.13 -14.94
C GLY A 160 20.74 -2.06 -16.13
N GLY A 161 19.75 -2.18 -17.03
CA GLY A 161 19.79 -3.05 -18.19
C GLY A 161 20.40 -2.39 -19.42
N ASP A 162 20.61 -3.19 -20.48
CA ASP A 162 21.30 -2.77 -21.70
C ASP A 162 20.57 -1.67 -22.49
N ASN A 163 19.26 -1.49 -22.24
CA ASN A 163 18.41 -0.50 -22.90
C ASN A 163 17.86 0.56 -21.93
N ASP A 164 18.62 0.90 -20.89
CA ASP A 164 18.18 1.81 -19.82
C ASP A 164 16.90 1.33 -19.09
N GLU A 165 16.61 0.04 -19.17
CA GLU A 165 15.51 -0.58 -18.46
C GLU A 165 15.86 -0.85 -16.99
N ASP A 166 14.84 -0.84 -16.13
CA ASP A 166 15.01 -1.22 -14.74
C ASP A 166 15.26 -2.73 -14.64
N ILE A 167 16.32 -3.14 -13.95
CA ILE A 167 16.49 -4.54 -13.52
C ILE A 167 15.71 -4.72 -12.22
N VAL A 168 14.73 -5.62 -12.24
CA VAL A 168 13.92 -5.93 -11.06
C VAL A 168 14.22 -7.35 -10.58
N SER A 169 14.48 -7.50 -9.30
CA SER A 169 14.79 -8.80 -8.70
C SER A 169 14.23 -8.91 -7.29
N VAL A 170 14.02 -10.15 -6.83
CA VAL A 170 13.69 -10.46 -5.43
C VAL A 170 14.86 -11.18 -4.78
N LEU A 171 15.41 -10.59 -3.73
CA LEU A 171 16.46 -11.19 -2.91
C LEU A 171 15.82 -11.98 -1.77
N THR A 172 16.20 -13.24 -1.65
CA THR A 172 15.65 -14.18 -0.67
C THR A 172 16.64 -14.43 0.47
N VAL A 173 16.14 -14.91 1.62
CA VAL A 173 16.97 -15.18 2.81
C VAL A 173 18.07 -16.22 2.56
N ASP A 174 17.89 -17.13 1.59
CA ASP A 174 18.89 -18.12 1.19
C ASP A 174 19.92 -17.57 0.19
N GLY A 175 19.93 -16.26 -0.04
CA GLY A 175 20.92 -15.55 -0.86
C GLY A 175 20.67 -15.65 -2.36
N LYS A 176 19.49 -16.11 -2.80
CA LYS A 176 19.13 -16.13 -4.22
C LYS A 176 18.66 -14.76 -4.67
N ARG A 177 18.94 -14.45 -5.93
CA ARG A 177 18.37 -13.33 -6.67
C ARG A 177 17.43 -13.92 -7.72
N VAL A 178 16.13 -13.75 -7.49
CA VAL A 178 15.08 -14.25 -8.39
C VAL A 178 14.70 -13.13 -9.35
N ASP A 179 14.59 -13.44 -10.64
CA ASP A 179 14.19 -12.44 -11.64
C ASP A 179 12.77 -11.93 -11.36
N GLY A 180 12.52 -10.65 -11.62
CA GLY A 180 11.21 -10.06 -11.37
C GLY A 180 10.09 -10.69 -12.21
N SER A 181 10.40 -11.17 -13.42
CA SER A 181 9.42 -11.85 -14.29
C SER A 181 8.97 -13.21 -13.72
N ASP A 182 9.85 -13.91 -13.00
CA ASP A 182 9.51 -15.16 -12.29
C ASP A 182 8.57 -14.94 -11.10
N ARG A 183 8.34 -13.67 -10.73
CA ARG A 183 7.48 -13.26 -9.62
C ARG A 183 6.13 -12.71 -10.09
N ALA A 184 5.88 -12.65 -11.38
CA ALA A 184 4.59 -12.24 -11.92
C ALA A 184 3.52 -13.29 -11.65
N VAL A 185 2.41 -12.86 -11.03
CA VAL A 185 1.20 -13.66 -10.95
C VAL A 185 0.48 -13.56 -12.28
N PHE A 186 0.03 -14.70 -12.80
CA PHE A 186 -0.67 -14.78 -14.07
C PHE A 186 -1.94 -13.93 -14.01
N ASP A 187 -2.06 -13.00 -14.97
CA ASP A 187 -3.24 -12.16 -15.16
C ASP A 187 -4.21 -12.93 -16.06
N SER A 188 -5.25 -13.52 -15.46
CA SER A 188 -6.23 -14.32 -16.18
C SER A 188 -7.23 -13.46 -16.98
N SER A 189 -7.14 -12.12 -16.91
CA SER A 189 -8.05 -11.20 -17.60
C SER A 189 -7.79 -11.03 -19.10
N ILE A 190 -6.82 -11.76 -19.69
CA ILE A 190 -6.52 -11.75 -21.14
C ILE A 190 -7.05 -13.02 -21.85
N MET A 191 -8.30 -13.43 -21.59
CA MET A 191 -8.94 -14.50 -22.37
C MET A 191 -10.30 -14.16 -23.00
N PHE A 192 -10.75 -12.90 -23.00
CA PHE A 192 -11.95 -12.50 -23.74
C PHE A 192 -11.83 -11.12 -24.38
#